data_AF-A0A6P8LDN0-F1
#
_entry.id   AF-A0A6P8LDN0-F1
#
_cell.length_a   1.000
_cell.length_b   1.000
_cell.length_c   1.000
_cell.angle_alpha   90.00
_cell.angle_beta   90.00
_cell.angle_gamma   90.00
#
_symmetry.space_group_name_H-M   'P 1'
#
loop_
_entity.id
_entity.type
_entity.pdbx_description
1 polymer ?
#
loop_
_entity_poly.entity_id
_entity_poly.type
_entity_poly.pdbx_seq_one_letter_code
_entity_poly.pdbx_strand_id
1 'polypeptide(L)'
;MERMVSFQFEKGLEDTHDLLLAGSLLLRPIIKKHVEPLMHVIVDDFEDEIMCVKKEFINFKNVFTVLGLNELPTDDCFPKVSGAISFLKKLGHRIIGLHKEHELYEYPLFDNERGGYVSDIFNIMVQEIDDFTKMLLDKWIVECWQGIQQDIILTLLEKDEANKLRVNFTERLIFALKDIKVVRLLSCDVSDNLTKFFCREDELWQARIKLMRIAEWYNDTFERAHPTEKRLIAAEMILIEEQMKPLLDSIKWNAF
;
A
#
# COMPACT_ATOMS: atom_id res chain seq x y z
N MET A 1 24.32 25.12 -40.63
CA MET A 1 23.26 24.16 -40.27
C MET A 1 23.55 23.55 -38.90
N GLU A 2 24.68 22.88 -38.68
CA GLU A 2 25.00 22.24 -37.39
C GLU A 2 25.10 23.21 -36.19
N ARG A 3 25.56 24.46 -36.39
CA ARG A 3 25.54 25.51 -35.33
C ARG A 3 24.14 26.03 -34.98
N MET A 4 23.19 25.96 -35.91
CA MET A 4 21.78 26.30 -35.62
C MET A 4 21.12 25.18 -34.83
N VAL A 5 21.45 23.93 -35.18
CA VAL A 5 20.95 22.73 -34.51
C VAL A 5 21.50 22.63 -33.08
N SER A 6 22.77 23.00 -32.84
CA SER A 6 23.33 23.04 -31.47
C SER A 6 22.61 24.03 -30.55
N PHE A 7 22.16 25.18 -31.05
CA PHE A 7 21.39 26.15 -30.27
C PHE A 7 19.98 25.63 -29.91
N GLN A 8 19.41 24.75 -30.74
CA GLN A 8 18.14 24.10 -30.39
C GLN A 8 18.30 23.06 -29.27
N PHE A 9 19.46 22.41 -29.15
CA PHE A 9 19.74 21.51 -28.03
C PHE A 9 20.00 22.25 -26.71
N GLU A 10 20.54 23.47 -26.76
CA GLU A 10 20.63 24.33 -25.57
C GLU A 10 19.24 24.66 -25.02
N LYS A 11 18.27 24.92 -25.90
CA LYS A 11 16.87 25.11 -25.51
C LYS A 11 16.18 23.81 -25.09
N GLY A 12 16.56 22.67 -25.68
CA GLY A 12 16.10 21.33 -25.29
C GLY A 12 16.65 20.84 -23.95
N LEU A 13 17.53 21.59 -23.28
CA LEU A 13 17.88 21.34 -21.88
C LEU A 13 16.86 21.93 -20.90
N GLU A 14 15.97 22.81 -21.37
CA GLU A 14 14.79 23.25 -20.57
C GLU A 14 13.74 22.14 -20.45
N ASP A 15 13.71 21.19 -21.41
CA ASP A 15 12.87 20.00 -21.41
C ASP A 15 13.71 18.78 -21.84
N THR A 16 14.28 18.08 -20.86
CA THR A 16 15.23 16.98 -21.06
C THR A 16 14.70 15.88 -21.99
N HIS A 17 13.38 15.68 -22.07
CA HIS A 17 12.78 14.72 -23.02
C HIS A 17 13.04 15.05 -24.49
N ASP A 18 13.13 16.33 -24.87
CA ASP A 18 13.45 16.72 -26.25
C ASP A 18 14.89 16.34 -26.63
N LEU A 19 15.78 16.29 -25.63
CA LEU A 19 17.17 15.92 -25.82
C LEU A 19 17.33 14.41 -26.05
N LEU A 20 16.45 13.58 -25.48
CA LEU A 20 16.40 12.14 -25.74
C LEU A 20 16.16 11.84 -27.23
N LEU A 21 15.29 12.61 -27.88
CA LEU A 21 14.93 12.44 -29.30
C LEU A 21 16.10 12.69 -30.26
N ALA A 22 17.15 13.36 -29.79
CA ALA A 22 18.35 13.65 -30.57
C ALA A 22 19.21 12.39 -30.81
N GLY A 23 19.14 11.40 -29.91
CA GLY A 23 19.92 10.16 -29.99
C GLY A 23 21.39 10.38 -30.36
N SER A 24 21.85 9.66 -31.39
CA SER A 24 23.24 9.69 -31.85
C SER A 24 23.73 11.05 -32.38
N LEU A 25 22.83 12.03 -32.58
CA LEU A 25 23.22 13.38 -33.02
C LEU A 25 24.05 14.11 -31.96
N LEU A 26 23.82 13.80 -30.68
CA LEU A 26 24.56 14.37 -29.55
C LEU A 26 26.05 13.97 -29.57
N LEU A 27 26.37 12.83 -30.18
CA LEU A 27 27.73 12.32 -30.28
C LEU A 27 28.54 12.95 -31.43
N ARG A 28 27.91 13.74 -32.31
CA ARG A 28 28.62 14.37 -33.43
C ARG A 28 29.62 15.40 -32.92
N PRO A 29 30.87 15.45 -33.42
CA PRO A 29 31.95 16.23 -32.83
C PRO A 29 31.65 17.72 -32.58
N ILE A 30 30.93 18.37 -33.51
CA ILE A 30 30.59 19.80 -33.39
C ILE A 30 29.48 20.03 -32.36
N ILE A 31 28.49 19.15 -32.31
CA ILE A 31 27.37 19.22 -31.37
C ILE A 31 27.86 18.84 -29.96
N LYS A 32 28.60 17.75 -29.84
CA LYS A 32 29.21 17.29 -28.59
C LYS A 32 29.99 18.41 -27.91
N LYS A 33 30.88 19.10 -28.64
CA LYS A 33 31.67 20.21 -28.08
C LYS A 33 30.82 21.36 -27.51
N HIS A 34 29.62 21.57 -28.05
CA HIS A 34 28.71 22.60 -27.58
C HIS A 34 27.81 22.13 -26.42
N VAL A 35 27.38 20.87 -26.41
CA VAL A 35 26.42 20.33 -25.42
C VAL A 35 27.11 19.73 -24.20
N GLU A 36 28.32 19.18 -24.34
CA GLU A 36 29.11 18.58 -23.25
C GLU A 36 29.28 19.47 -22.00
N PRO A 37 29.56 20.79 -22.10
CA PRO A 37 29.61 21.64 -20.91
C PRO A 37 28.25 21.86 -20.24
N LEU A 38 27.13 21.56 -20.91
CA LEU A 38 25.78 21.76 -20.39
C LEU A 38 25.17 20.45 -19.85
N MET A 39 25.74 19.29 -20.19
CA MET A 39 25.16 17.98 -19.86
C MET A 39 25.19 17.66 -18.36
N HIS A 40 25.99 18.38 -17.58
CA HIS A 40 26.01 18.26 -16.11
C HIS A 40 24.66 18.62 -15.48
N VAL A 41 23.87 19.50 -16.11
CA VAL A 41 22.57 19.95 -15.60
C VAL A 41 21.63 18.76 -15.37
N ILE A 42 21.60 17.80 -16.29
CA ILE A 42 20.76 16.59 -16.17
C ILE A 42 21.17 15.75 -14.94
N VAL A 43 22.47 15.66 -14.69
CA VAL A 43 23.03 14.90 -13.56
C VAL A 43 22.76 15.62 -12.24
N ASP A 44 22.86 16.94 -12.22
CA ASP A 44 22.59 17.76 -11.04
C ASP A 44 21.08 17.80 -10.72
N ASP A 45 20.21 17.92 -11.72
CA ASP A 45 18.75 17.83 -11.55
C ASP A 45 18.34 16.47 -10.98
N PHE A 46 19.00 15.39 -11.43
CA PHE A 46 18.78 14.06 -10.88
C PHE A 46 19.23 13.94 -9.42
N GLU A 47 20.38 14.55 -9.06
CA GLU A 47 20.83 14.62 -7.68
C GLU A 47 19.83 15.38 -6.79
N ASP A 48 19.34 16.53 -7.25
CA ASP A 48 18.34 17.34 -6.52
C ASP A 48 17.06 16.54 -6.26
N GLU A 49 16.62 15.74 -7.24
CA GLU A 49 15.46 14.87 -7.10
C GLU A 49 15.71 13.73 -6.08
N ILE A 50 16.91 13.12 -6.09
CA ILE A 50 17.30 12.14 -5.05
C ILE A 50 17.28 12.78 -3.66
N MET A 51 17.78 14.01 -3.54
CA MET A 51 17.80 14.74 -2.26
C MET A 51 16.39 15.13 -1.80
N CYS A 52 15.48 15.45 -2.73
CA CYS A 52 14.06 15.66 -2.48
C CYS A 52 13.42 14.38 -1.91
N VAL A 53 13.60 13.23 -2.59
CA VAL A 53 13.14 11.91 -2.10
C VAL A 53 13.70 11.62 -0.72
N LYS A 54 15.00 11.86 -0.49
CA LYS A 54 15.64 11.62 0.80
C LYS A 54 15.01 12.43 1.92
N LYS A 55 14.69 13.70 1.67
CA LYS A 55 14.01 14.56 2.65
C LYS A 55 12.61 14.04 2.98
N GLU A 56 11.84 13.64 1.98
CA GLU A 56 10.51 13.05 2.16
C GLU A 56 10.58 11.72 2.94
N PHE A 57 11.54 10.86 2.61
CA PHE A 57 11.79 9.60 3.29
C PHE A 57 12.18 9.80 4.77
N ILE A 58 13.09 10.73 5.06
CA ILE A 58 13.49 11.06 6.44
C ILE A 58 12.29 11.59 7.23
N ASN A 59 11.49 12.49 6.64
CA ASN A 59 10.28 13.00 7.28
C ASN A 59 9.31 11.85 7.61
N PHE A 60 9.05 10.98 6.63
CA PHE A 60 8.20 9.81 6.82
C PHE A 60 8.70 8.88 7.94
N LYS A 61 10.00 8.58 7.95
CA LYS A 61 10.65 7.75 8.98
C LYS A 61 10.58 8.40 10.37
N ASN A 62 10.73 9.71 10.46
CA ASN A 62 10.60 10.45 11.71
C ASN A 62 9.16 10.40 12.26
N VAL A 63 8.15 10.60 11.40
CA VAL A 63 6.74 10.46 11.79
C VAL A 63 6.46 9.04 12.29
N PHE A 64 6.92 8.02 11.56
CA PHE A 64 6.76 6.63 11.97
C PHE A 64 7.40 6.35 13.35
N THR A 65 8.58 6.91 13.60
CA THR A 65 9.33 6.67 14.85
C THR A 65 8.71 7.39 16.05
N VAL A 66 8.22 8.62 15.86
CA VAL A 66 7.70 9.47 16.95
C VAL A 66 6.23 9.19 17.24
N LEU A 67 5.41 9.06 16.19
CA LEU A 67 3.94 8.98 16.29
C LEU A 67 3.39 7.58 15.98
N GLY A 68 4.18 6.72 15.34
CA GLY A 68 3.77 5.38 14.95
C GLY A 68 3.03 5.33 13.61
N LEU A 69 2.53 4.14 13.29
CA LEU A 69 1.94 3.83 11.98
C LEU A 69 0.61 4.57 11.72
N ASN A 70 -0.20 4.79 12.75
CA ASN A 70 -1.56 5.31 12.59
C ASN A 70 -1.59 6.78 12.13
N GLU A 71 -0.58 7.54 12.51
CA GLU A 71 -0.42 8.97 12.21
C GLU A 71 0.33 9.22 10.89
N LEU A 72 0.64 8.16 10.13
CA LEU A 72 1.33 8.33 8.85
C LEU A 72 0.41 8.98 7.80
N PRO A 73 0.94 9.95 7.03
CA PRO A 73 0.24 10.55 5.90
C PRO A 73 0.12 9.51 4.79
N THR A 74 -0.99 8.77 4.83
CA THR A 74 -1.33 7.69 3.91
C THR A 74 -2.64 8.02 3.23
N ASP A 75 -2.80 7.57 1.99
CA ASP A 75 -4.04 7.78 1.23
C ASP A 75 -5.24 7.24 2.03
N ASP A 76 -6.30 8.05 2.22
CA ASP A 76 -7.46 7.70 3.07
C ASP A 76 -8.18 6.40 2.67
N CYS A 77 -8.02 6.00 1.41
CA CYS A 77 -8.61 4.78 0.86
C CYS A 77 -7.78 3.52 1.13
N PHE A 78 -6.56 3.66 1.64
CA PHE A 78 -5.67 2.55 1.96
C PHE A 78 -5.67 2.27 3.46
N PRO A 79 -5.65 0.99 3.87
CA PRO A 79 -5.28 0.68 5.24
C PRO A 79 -3.84 1.13 5.53
N LYS A 80 -3.56 1.42 6.81
CA LYS A 80 -2.37 2.19 7.21
C LYS A 80 -1.05 1.53 6.81
N VAL A 81 -0.94 0.20 6.92
CA VAL A 81 0.29 -0.52 6.58
C VAL A 81 0.52 -0.52 5.07
N SER A 82 -0.47 -0.97 4.31
CA SER A 82 -0.33 -1.02 2.86
C SER A 82 -0.21 0.37 2.22
N GLY A 83 -0.82 1.40 2.82
CA GLY A 83 -0.61 2.80 2.47
C GLY A 83 0.83 3.25 2.69
N ALA A 84 1.43 2.89 3.83
CA ALA A 84 2.83 3.18 4.14
C ALA A 84 3.79 2.52 3.14
N ILE A 85 3.57 1.23 2.83
CA ILE A 85 4.36 0.49 1.84
C ILE A 85 4.20 1.10 0.44
N SER A 86 2.97 1.44 0.06
CA SER A 86 2.66 2.10 -1.21
C SER A 86 3.41 3.44 -1.35
N PHE A 87 3.41 4.26 -0.29
CA PHE A 87 4.16 5.52 -0.27
C PHE A 87 5.66 5.31 -0.50
N LEU A 88 6.28 4.37 0.24
CA LEU A 88 7.70 4.07 0.07
C LEU A 88 8.02 3.56 -1.34
N LYS A 89 7.17 2.69 -1.90
CA LYS A 89 7.34 2.23 -3.29
C LYS A 89 7.18 3.37 -4.29
N LYS A 90 6.26 4.31 -4.09
CA LYS A 90 6.11 5.51 -4.95
C LYS A 90 7.40 6.35 -4.94
N LEU A 91 8.01 6.56 -3.77
CA LEU A 91 9.29 7.27 -3.65
C LEU A 91 10.42 6.57 -4.41
N GLY A 92 10.58 5.26 -4.21
CA GLY A 92 11.59 4.47 -4.93
C GLY A 92 11.33 4.46 -6.45
N HIS A 93 10.08 4.28 -6.87
CA HIS A 93 9.71 4.30 -8.28
C HIS A 93 10.02 5.63 -8.97
N ARG A 94 9.91 6.76 -8.26
CA ARG A 94 10.20 8.10 -8.82
C ARG A 94 11.66 8.19 -9.29
N ILE A 95 12.61 7.86 -8.43
CA ILE A 95 14.05 7.91 -8.77
C ILE A 95 14.46 6.78 -9.72
N ILE A 96 13.89 5.59 -9.60
CA ILE A 96 14.17 4.47 -10.51
C ILE A 96 13.65 4.78 -11.92
N GLY A 97 12.49 5.43 -12.03
CA GLY A 97 11.93 5.87 -13.31
C GLY A 97 12.87 6.83 -14.03
N LEU A 98 13.32 7.87 -13.31
CA LEU A 98 14.26 8.85 -13.86
C LEU A 98 15.61 8.23 -14.23
N HIS A 99 16.17 7.35 -13.39
CA HIS A 99 17.40 6.64 -13.73
C HIS A 99 17.26 5.83 -15.03
N LYS A 100 16.15 5.11 -15.19
CA LYS A 100 15.87 4.34 -16.41
C LYS A 100 15.71 5.22 -17.65
N GLU A 101 15.12 6.40 -17.50
CA GLU A 101 15.03 7.37 -18.59
C GLU A 101 16.42 7.90 -18.97
N HIS A 102 17.30 8.13 -17.97
CA HIS A 102 18.68 8.55 -18.23
C HIS A 102 19.53 7.45 -18.89
N GLU A 103 19.25 6.16 -18.65
CA GLU A 103 19.89 5.05 -19.36
C GLU A 103 19.53 4.99 -20.86
N LEU A 104 18.43 5.60 -21.28
CA LEU A 104 18.02 5.63 -22.69
C LEU A 104 18.82 6.64 -23.52
N TYR A 105 19.60 7.52 -22.89
CA TYR A 105 20.45 8.45 -23.62
C TYR A 105 21.65 7.71 -24.20
N GLU A 106 21.87 7.87 -25.51
CA GLU A 106 23.11 7.39 -26.14
C GLU A 106 24.36 8.17 -25.68
N TYR A 107 24.16 9.35 -25.08
CA TYR A 107 25.24 10.14 -24.50
C TYR A 107 25.64 9.57 -23.12
N PRO A 108 26.94 9.37 -22.85
CA PRO A 108 27.39 8.82 -21.57
C PRO A 108 27.28 9.86 -20.44
N LEU A 109 26.09 9.97 -19.84
CA LEU A 109 25.80 10.92 -18.76
C LEU A 109 26.58 10.61 -17.48
N PHE A 110 26.72 9.33 -17.14
CA PHE A 110 27.26 8.89 -15.84
C PHE A 110 28.72 8.41 -15.87
N ASP A 111 29.39 8.43 -17.02
CA ASP A 111 30.77 7.92 -17.17
C ASP A 111 31.85 8.86 -16.57
N ASN A 112 31.44 10.01 -16.02
CA ASN A 112 32.33 10.99 -15.39
C ASN A 112 32.32 10.84 -13.85
N GLU A 113 33.29 11.47 -13.17
CA GLU A 113 33.41 11.40 -11.70
C GLU A 113 32.13 11.87 -10.98
N ARG A 114 31.45 12.89 -11.52
CA ARG A 114 30.22 13.44 -10.97
C ARG A 114 29.05 12.45 -11.10
N GLY A 115 28.92 11.81 -12.24
CA GLY A 115 27.94 10.79 -12.53
C GLY A 115 28.12 9.56 -11.65
N GLY A 116 29.35 9.10 -11.48
CA GLY A 116 29.68 8.03 -10.54
C GLY A 116 29.23 8.36 -9.11
N TYR A 117 29.51 9.58 -8.64
CA TYR A 117 29.01 10.04 -7.34
C TYR A 117 27.49 10.01 -7.25
N VAL A 118 26.78 10.55 -8.25
CA VAL A 118 25.30 10.57 -8.27
C VAL A 118 24.70 9.16 -8.33
N SER A 119 25.32 8.24 -9.06
CA SER A 119 24.94 6.82 -9.08
C SER A 119 25.12 6.15 -7.72
N ASP A 120 26.18 6.49 -6.98
CA ASP A 120 26.41 5.94 -5.63
C ASP A 120 25.32 6.39 -4.63
N ILE A 121 25.00 7.69 -4.59
CA ILE A 121 23.90 8.20 -3.73
C ILE A 121 22.54 7.66 -4.16
N PHE A 122 22.29 7.48 -5.47
CA PHE A 122 21.09 6.81 -5.96
C PHE A 122 20.97 5.38 -5.41
N ASN A 123 22.03 4.57 -5.55
CA ASN A 123 22.05 3.19 -5.08
C ASN A 123 21.82 3.09 -3.56
N ILE A 124 22.47 3.98 -2.79
CA ILE A 124 22.27 4.08 -1.35
C ILE A 124 20.81 4.40 -1.02
N MET A 125 20.21 5.38 -1.71
CA MET A 125 18.83 5.81 -1.45
C MET A 125 17.82 4.69 -1.76
N VAL A 126 17.98 4.00 -2.89
CA VAL A 126 17.13 2.84 -3.25
C VAL A 126 17.24 1.75 -2.19
N GLN A 127 18.46 1.43 -1.77
CA GLN A 127 18.69 0.43 -0.73
C GLN A 127 18.07 0.83 0.61
N GLU A 128 18.19 2.08 1.04
CA GLU A 128 17.58 2.57 2.29
C GLU A 128 16.04 2.46 2.27
N ILE A 129 15.41 2.76 1.13
CA ILE A 129 13.95 2.61 0.95
C ILE A 129 13.56 1.14 1.03
N ASP A 130 14.28 0.27 0.32
CA ASP A 130 13.99 -1.17 0.27
C ASP A 130 14.16 -1.84 1.63
N ASP A 131 15.25 -1.53 2.35
CA ASP A 131 15.54 -2.09 3.66
C ASP A 131 14.49 -1.64 4.70
N PHE A 132 14.07 -0.37 4.65
CA PHE A 132 13.01 0.12 5.52
C PHE A 132 11.64 -0.48 5.17
N THR A 133 11.36 -0.66 3.87
CA THR A 133 10.13 -1.32 3.40
C THR A 133 10.06 -2.76 3.87
N LYS A 134 11.17 -3.52 3.76
CA LYS A 134 11.26 -4.91 4.26
C LYS A 134 11.05 -4.97 5.77
N MET A 135 11.72 -4.10 6.53
CA MET A 135 11.55 -4.03 7.98
C MET A 135 10.08 -3.82 8.39
N LEU A 136 9.37 -2.91 7.72
CA LEU A 136 7.93 -2.68 7.97
C LEU A 136 7.08 -3.90 7.61
N LEU A 137 7.37 -4.52 6.47
CA LEU A 137 6.65 -5.69 5.98
C LEU A 137 6.84 -6.90 6.91
N ASP A 138 8.06 -7.19 7.34
CA ASP A 138 8.37 -8.30 8.24
C ASP A 138 7.68 -8.13 9.59
N LYS A 139 7.74 -6.91 10.15
CA LYS A 139 7.03 -6.57 11.38
C LYS A 139 5.53 -6.78 11.22
N TRP A 140 4.95 -6.27 10.13
CA TRP A 140 3.53 -6.42 9.87
C TRP A 140 3.10 -7.87 9.67
N ILE A 141 3.85 -8.70 8.95
CA ILE A 141 3.51 -10.11 8.73
C ILE A 141 3.34 -10.83 10.07
N VAL A 142 4.23 -10.59 11.02
CA VAL A 142 4.18 -11.19 12.35
C VAL A 142 2.98 -10.68 13.14
N GLU A 143 2.80 -9.35 13.24
CA GLU A 143 1.72 -8.73 14.01
C GLU A 143 0.33 -9.07 13.43
N CYS A 144 0.20 -9.04 12.12
CA CYS A 144 -1.02 -9.37 11.39
C CYS A 144 -1.42 -10.83 11.62
N TRP A 145 -0.47 -11.77 11.49
CA TRP A 145 -0.76 -13.18 11.71
C TRP A 145 -1.15 -13.47 13.16
N GLN A 146 -0.47 -12.87 14.13
CA GLN A 146 -0.84 -13.00 15.55
C GLN A 146 -2.25 -12.46 15.82
N GLY A 147 -2.59 -11.30 15.25
CA GLY A 147 -3.93 -10.72 15.36
C GLY A 147 -5.01 -11.62 14.75
N ILE A 148 -4.76 -12.18 13.55
CA ILE A 148 -5.67 -13.13 12.91
C ILE A 148 -5.88 -14.36 13.79
N GLN A 149 -4.81 -14.94 14.35
CA GLN A 149 -4.92 -16.13 15.21
C GLN A 149 -5.76 -15.89 16.46
N GLN A 150 -5.74 -14.67 17.01
CA GLN A 150 -6.56 -14.31 18.17
C GLN A 150 -8.03 -14.13 17.77
N ASP A 151 -8.28 -13.38 16.70
CA ASP A 151 -9.64 -12.98 16.32
C ASP A 151 -10.41 -14.12 15.61
N ILE A 152 -9.74 -15.07 14.94
CA ILE A 152 -10.40 -16.18 14.23
C ILE A 152 -11.02 -17.23 15.18
N ILE A 153 -10.60 -17.24 16.45
CA ILE A 153 -11.10 -18.17 17.48
C ILE A 153 -12.41 -17.66 18.08
N LEU A 154 -12.80 -16.42 17.77
CA LEU A 154 -14.07 -15.85 18.18
C LEU A 154 -15.24 -16.58 17.51
N THR A 155 -16.36 -16.58 18.20
CA THR A 155 -17.62 -17.14 17.71
C THR A 155 -18.19 -16.26 16.58
N LEU A 156 -19.13 -16.78 15.80
CA LEU A 156 -19.66 -16.03 14.65
C LEU A 156 -20.52 -14.82 15.08
N LEU A 157 -21.29 -15.00 16.15
CA LEU A 157 -22.20 -14.00 16.69
C LEU A 157 -21.88 -13.73 18.16
N GLU A 158 -22.27 -12.54 18.61
CA GLU A 158 -22.19 -12.12 20.01
C GLU A 158 -23.44 -11.32 20.37
N LYS A 159 -23.89 -11.42 21.62
CA LYS A 159 -24.95 -10.57 22.16
C LYS A 159 -24.31 -9.50 23.05
N ASP A 160 -24.67 -8.25 22.81
CA ASP A 160 -24.21 -7.10 23.60
C ASP A 160 -24.96 -7.02 24.95
N GLU A 161 -24.56 -6.14 25.86
CA GLU A 161 -25.19 -5.94 27.18
C GLU A 161 -26.70 -5.59 27.07
N ALA A 162 -27.10 -4.96 25.98
CA ALA A 162 -28.50 -4.65 25.66
C ALA A 162 -29.25 -5.83 25.00
N ASN A 163 -28.69 -7.04 24.98
CA ASN A 163 -29.20 -8.24 24.30
C ASN A 163 -29.38 -8.06 22.78
N LYS A 164 -28.67 -7.09 22.17
CA LYS A 164 -28.64 -6.88 20.72
C LYS A 164 -27.65 -7.85 20.08
N LEU A 165 -28.04 -8.46 18.97
CA LEU A 165 -27.21 -9.40 18.24
C LEU A 165 -26.22 -8.62 17.35
N ARG A 166 -24.93 -8.98 17.40
CA ARG A 166 -23.90 -8.45 16.51
C ARG A 166 -23.06 -9.58 15.92
N VAL A 167 -22.50 -9.34 14.75
CA VAL A 167 -21.53 -10.24 14.13
C VAL A 167 -20.18 -10.01 14.77
N ASN A 168 -19.59 -11.05 15.33
CA ASN A 168 -18.34 -10.98 16.07
C ASN A 168 -17.14 -11.10 15.12
N PHE A 169 -17.08 -10.18 14.14
CA PHE A 169 -16.00 -10.09 13.16
C PHE A 169 -15.25 -8.77 13.35
N THR A 170 -14.09 -8.84 13.98
CA THR A 170 -13.29 -7.67 14.39
C THR A 170 -12.86 -6.83 13.20
N GLU A 171 -12.81 -5.50 13.39
CA GLU A 171 -12.27 -4.57 12.37
C GLU A 171 -10.85 -4.94 11.95
N ARG A 172 -10.03 -5.45 12.87
CA ARG A 172 -8.69 -5.98 12.58
C ARG A 172 -8.68 -7.05 11.50
N LEU A 173 -9.65 -7.97 11.48
CA LEU A 173 -9.75 -8.99 10.41
C LEU A 173 -10.11 -8.36 9.07
N ILE A 174 -10.97 -7.34 9.07
CA ILE A 174 -11.35 -6.61 7.85
C ILE A 174 -10.12 -5.87 7.30
N PHE A 175 -9.38 -5.16 8.16
CA PHE A 175 -8.16 -4.46 7.77
C PHE A 175 -7.07 -5.43 7.31
N ALA A 176 -6.90 -6.57 7.99
CA ALA A 176 -5.96 -7.61 7.58
C ALA A 176 -6.24 -8.13 6.17
N LEU A 177 -7.50 -8.45 5.84
CA LEU A 177 -7.87 -8.89 4.49
C LEU A 177 -7.57 -7.81 3.44
N LYS A 178 -7.90 -6.55 3.73
CA LYS A 178 -7.61 -5.41 2.83
C LYS A 178 -6.11 -5.18 2.65
N ASP A 179 -5.33 -5.21 3.74
CA ASP A 179 -3.88 -5.04 3.68
C ASP A 179 -3.23 -6.16 2.88
N ILE A 180 -3.59 -7.43 3.12
CA ILE A 180 -3.06 -8.57 2.35
C ILE A 180 -3.36 -8.40 0.86
N LYS A 181 -4.58 -7.97 0.50
CA LYS A 181 -4.94 -7.69 -0.88
C LYS A 181 -4.00 -6.67 -1.52
N VAL A 182 -3.80 -5.52 -0.87
CA VAL A 182 -2.98 -4.45 -1.41
C VAL A 182 -1.51 -4.84 -1.47
N VAL A 183 -0.97 -5.46 -0.42
CA VAL A 183 0.43 -5.90 -0.38
C VAL A 183 0.73 -6.89 -1.52
N ARG A 184 -0.21 -7.78 -1.85
CA ARG A 184 -0.11 -8.66 -3.03
C ARG A 184 -0.15 -7.90 -4.35
N LEU A 185 -1.02 -6.88 -4.47
CA LEU A 185 -1.08 -6.03 -5.66
C LEU A 185 0.19 -5.21 -5.85
N LEU A 186 0.88 -4.87 -4.76
CA LEU A 186 2.18 -4.21 -4.78
C LEU A 186 3.33 -5.19 -5.09
N SER A 187 3.06 -6.46 -5.39
CA SER A 187 4.07 -7.50 -5.66
C SER A 187 5.08 -7.67 -4.51
N CYS A 188 4.64 -7.52 -3.26
CA CYS A 188 5.45 -7.84 -2.10
C CYS A 188 5.23 -9.30 -1.69
N ASP A 189 6.28 -9.89 -1.11
CA ASP A 189 6.20 -11.25 -0.59
C ASP A 189 5.29 -11.30 0.65
N VAL A 190 4.41 -12.28 0.68
CA VAL A 190 3.47 -12.50 1.78
C VAL A 190 3.61 -13.95 2.23
N SER A 191 3.62 -14.20 3.53
CA SER A 191 3.67 -15.55 4.09
C SER A 191 2.56 -16.45 3.53
N ASP A 192 2.86 -17.72 3.29
CA ASP A 192 1.88 -18.74 2.85
C ASP A 192 0.63 -18.79 3.74
N ASN A 193 0.79 -18.54 5.05
CA ASN A 193 -0.31 -18.56 6.00
C ASN A 193 -1.30 -17.40 5.74
N LEU A 194 -0.79 -16.19 5.49
CA LEU A 194 -1.61 -15.03 5.16
C LEU A 194 -2.27 -15.19 3.79
N THR A 195 -1.56 -15.79 2.83
CA THR A 195 -2.13 -16.11 1.52
C THR A 195 -3.28 -17.11 1.62
N LYS A 196 -3.12 -18.19 2.41
CA LYS A 196 -4.19 -19.17 2.67
C LYS A 196 -5.39 -18.52 3.37
N PHE A 197 -5.16 -17.63 4.32
CA PHE A 197 -6.25 -16.89 4.98
C PHE A 197 -7.00 -16.00 3.98
N PHE A 198 -6.27 -15.27 3.13
CA PHE A 198 -6.85 -14.41 2.12
C PHE A 198 -7.64 -15.17 1.05
N CYS A 199 -7.27 -16.42 0.71
CA CYS A 199 -8.06 -17.24 -0.20
C CYS A 199 -9.52 -17.46 0.28
N ARG A 200 -9.79 -17.30 1.58
CA ARG A 200 -11.13 -17.38 2.18
C ARG A 200 -11.85 -16.02 2.24
N GLU A 201 -11.29 -14.94 1.65
CA GLU A 201 -11.86 -13.58 1.69
C GLU A 201 -13.33 -13.59 1.24
N ASP A 202 -13.62 -14.17 0.08
CA ASP A 202 -14.98 -14.19 -0.48
C ASP A 202 -15.96 -14.97 0.41
N GLU A 203 -15.54 -16.11 0.94
CA GLU A 203 -16.37 -16.95 1.82
C GLU A 203 -16.69 -16.22 3.14
N LEU A 204 -15.66 -15.63 3.77
CA LEU A 204 -15.79 -14.84 4.99
C LEU A 204 -16.64 -13.59 4.77
N TRP A 205 -16.48 -12.92 3.63
CA TRP A 205 -17.27 -11.75 3.26
C TRP A 205 -18.76 -12.12 3.08
N GLN A 206 -19.05 -13.19 2.34
CA GLN A 206 -20.42 -13.68 2.13
C GLN A 206 -21.07 -14.10 3.45
N ALA A 207 -20.36 -14.83 4.30
CA ALA A 207 -20.84 -15.24 5.62
C ALA A 207 -21.15 -14.02 6.50
N ARG A 208 -20.22 -13.05 6.55
CA ARG A 208 -20.38 -11.81 7.30
C ARG A 208 -21.60 -11.02 6.84
N ILE A 209 -21.80 -10.81 5.54
CA ILE A 209 -22.97 -10.07 5.03
C ILE A 209 -24.28 -10.76 5.37
N LYS A 210 -24.34 -12.09 5.26
CA LYS A 210 -25.53 -12.87 5.62
C LYS A 210 -25.84 -12.79 7.12
N LEU A 211 -24.83 -12.97 7.97
CA LEU A 211 -24.96 -12.87 9.42
C LEU A 211 -25.32 -11.46 9.87
N MET A 212 -24.77 -10.42 9.23
CA MET A 212 -25.13 -9.03 9.50
C MET A 212 -26.60 -8.78 9.21
N ARG A 213 -27.11 -9.23 8.06
CA ARG A 213 -28.53 -9.13 7.74
C ARG A 213 -29.41 -9.89 8.75
N ILE A 214 -29.02 -11.09 9.15
CA ILE A 214 -29.76 -11.85 10.17
C ILE A 214 -29.83 -11.06 11.49
N ALA A 215 -28.70 -10.50 11.93
CA ALA A 215 -28.63 -9.71 13.16
C ALA A 215 -29.44 -8.41 13.06
N GLU A 216 -29.37 -7.70 11.94
CA GLU A 216 -30.19 -6.51 11.68
C GLU A 216 -31.68 -6.82 11.76
N TRP A 217 -32.14 -7.87 11.08
CA TRP A 217 -33.56 -8.24 11.05
C TRP A 217 -34.05 -8.71 12.41
N TYR A 218 -33.23 -9.48 13.13
CA TYR A 218 -33.51 -9.90 14.50
C TYR A 218 -33.69 -8.68 15.40
N ASN A 219 -32.71 -7.78 15.42
CA ASN A 219 -32.74 -6.57 16.26
C ASN A 219 -33.91 -5.64 15.89
N ASP A 220 -34.17 -5.42 14.60
CA ASP A 220 -35.24 -4.55 14.12
C ASP A 220 -36.62 -5.09 14.51
N THR A 221 -36.81 -6.42 14.45
CA THR A 221 -38.06 -7.06 14.89
C THR A 221 -38.28 -6.86 16.39
N PHE A 222 -37.23 -6.97 17.20
CA PHE A 222 -37.33 -6.71 18.65
C PHE A 222 -37.52 -5.22 18.97
N GLU A 223 -37.00 -4.30 18.15
CA GLU A 223 -37.11 -2.87 18.40
C GLU A 223 -38.46 -2.30 17.93
N ARG A 224 -38.97 -2.74 16.78
CA ARG A 224 -40.20 -2.20 16.17
C ARG A 224 -41.50 -2.88 16.60
N ALA A 225 -41.46 -4.16 16.98
CA ALA A 225 -42.69 -4.90 17.26
C ALA A 225 -43.38 -4.39 18.54
N HIS A 226 -44.69 -4.18 18.46
CA HIS A 226 -45.52 -3.82 19.61
C HIS A 226 -45.55 -4.99 20.61
N PRO A 227 -45.71 -4.74 21.93
CA PRO A 227 -45.76 -5.81 22.94
C PRO A 227 -46.76 -6.95 22.65
N THR A 228 -47.88 -6.65 21.99
CA THR A 228 -48.87 -7.65 21.57
C THR A 228 -48.36 -8.52 20.41
N GLU A 229 -47.68 -7.92 19.44
CA GLU A 229 -47.09 -8.64 18.30
C GLU A 229 -45.95 -9.55 18.77
N LYS A 230 -45.12 -9.07 19.70
CA LYS A 230 -44.06 -9.87 20.34
C LYS A 230 -44.59 -11.14 21.00
N ARG A 231 -45.78 -11.09 21.61
CA ARG A 231 -46.42 -12.27 22.21
C ARG A 231 -46.92 -13.26 21.16
N LEU A 232 -47.38 -12.77 20.01
CA LEU A 232 -47.86 -13.62 18.92
C LEU A 232 -46.72 -14.39 18.26
N ILE A 233 -45.56 -13.74 18.08
CA ILE A 233 -44.37 -14.35 17.43
C ILE A 233 -43.38 -14.99 18.42
N ALA A 234 -43.76 -15.11 19.70
CA ALA A 234 -42.84 -15.54 20.75
C ALA A 234 -42.33 -16.96 20.54
N ALA A 235 -43.17 -17.88 20.06
CA ALA A 235 -42.80 -19.26 19.81
C ALA A 235 -41.77 -19.37 18.68
N GLU A 236 -41.98 -18.62 17.60
CA GLU A 236 -41.09 -18.54 16.45
C GLU A 236 -39.74 -17.92 16.84
N MET A 237 -39.75 -16.88 17.67
CA MET A 237 -38.52 -16.26 18.18
C MET A 237 -37.68 -17.22 19.03
N ILE A 238 -38.32 -18.04 19.88
CA ILE A 238 -37.62 -19.05 20.67
C ILE A 238 -36.94 -20.08 19.75
N LEU A 239 -37.62 -20.53 18.70
CA LEU A 239 -37.04 -21.46 17.72
C LEU A 239 -35.83 -20.85 17.00
N ILE A 240 -35.90 -19.57 16.65
CA ILE A 240 -34.76 -18.84 16.05
C ILE A 240 -33.60 -18.76 17.06
N GLU A 241 -33.88 -18.44 18.33
CA GLU A 241 -32.84 -18.41 19.37
C GLU A 241 -32.18 -19.78 19.59
N GLU A 242 -32.93 -20.87 19.52
CA GLU A 242 -32.37 -22.23 19.58
C GLU A 242 -31.44 -22.53 18.41
N GLN A 243 -31.78 -22.10 17.20
CA GLN A 243 -30.90 -22.23 16.03
C GLN A 243 -29.66 -21.32 16.12
N MET A 244 -29.76 -20.19 16.83
CA MET A 244 -28.64 -19.25 17.01
C MET A 244 -27.65 -19.67 18.11
N LYS A 245 -28.07 -20.40 19.15
CA LYS A 245 -27.19 -20.89 20.22
C LYS A 245 -25.84 -21.46 19.74
N PRO A 246 -25.78 -22.40 18.77
CA PRO A 246 -24.49 -22.91 18.32
C PRO A 246 -23.58 -21.84 17.69
N LEU A 247 -24.14 -20.80 17.07
CA LEU A 247 -23.40 -19.68 16.47
C LEU A 247 -22.82 -18.72 17.53
N LEU A 248 -23.44 -18.68 18.71
CA LEU A 248 -23.01 -17.88 19.86
C LEU A 248 -21.96 -18.60 20.71
N ASP A 249 -22.09 -19.93 20.85
CA ASP A 249 -21.33 -20.69 21.86
C ASP A 249 -20.19 -21.54 21.27
N SER A 250 -20.36 -22.08 20.06
CA SER A 250 -19.51 -23.19 19.58
C SER A 250 -18.86 -22.95 18.22
N ILE A 251 -19.59 -22.37 17.26
CA ILE A 251 -19.10 -22.18 15.89
C ILE A 251 -18.23 -20.93 15.84
N LYS A 252 -16.98 -21.11 15.41
CA LYS A 252 -15.94 -20.09 15.33
C LYS A 252 -15.58 -19.80 13.88
N TRP A 253 -15.05 -18.62 13.60
CA TRP A 253 -14.60 -18.24 12.24
C TRP A 253 -13.53 -19.16 11.66
N ASN A 254 -12.73 -19.82 12.51
CA ASN A 254 -11.72 -20.76 12.04
C ASN A 254 -12.33 -22.04 11.45
N ALA A 255 -13.45 -22.50 12.02
CA ALA A 255 -14.11 -23.76 11.67
C ALA A 255 -15.23 -23.60 10.64
N PHE A 256 -15.56 -22.36 10.28
CA PHE A 256 -16.50 -22.01 9.21
C PHE A 256 -15.83 -22.12 7.84
#